data_AF-A0A378QHD6-F1
#
_entry.id   AF-A0A378QHD6-F1
#
_cell.length_a   1.000
_cell.length_b   1.000
_cell.length_c   1.000
_cell.angle_alpha   90.00
_cell.angle_beta   90.00
_cell.angle_gamma   90.00
#
_symmetry.space_group_name_H-M   'P 1'
#
loop_
_entity.id
_entity.type
_entity.pdbx_description
1 polymer ?
#
loop_
_entity_poly.entity_id
_entity_poly.type
_entity_poly.pdbx_seq_one_letter_code
_entity_poly.pdbx_strand_id
1 'polypeptide(L)'
;MIRYNDDYLELLKIMTSLSGLFSDNKVPYLYYRNAENLFCYALNAKNLSRDDSAFDALLEINGIKTGIGLKTFICEKEQKLEKVAEFNQLANKEFRHLSGDELVFAVANARNERIDFANRLYGVNQAIYHLVTRRENELRLFEENYDKIDVNKIKIKKVKDNGIEFTDSIHDYNYSFSKSTLFKKFHLPSDYFSLPVEIISEPYDLLLRFKELIESQNKQTEQKEFVVLPLYSTRNGLVPERSGLNQWNANGRRRSLDEVYIPIPIQIHQNFPEFFPSRDEPFDLITPDGKILNAKVCQENSKALMTNPNSALANWLLRQLLNLKEGEIATKERLELMDCDSVIITKNSQNQYEIDKAKFGSYEHFINNI
;
A
#
# COMPACT_ATOMS: atom_id res chain seq x y z
N MET A 1 11.74 22.91 10.83
CA MET A 1 12.61 21.79 10.46
C MET A 1 12.03 20.50 11.02
N ILE A 2 12.24 19.39 10.31
CA ILE A 2 11.79 18.08 10.76
C ILE A 2 12.66 17.66 11.94
N ARG A 3 12.06 17.11 12.99
CA ARG A 3 12.82 16.49 14.07
C ARG A 3 12.99 15.01 13.72
N TYR A 4 14.22 14.62 13.37
CA TYR A 4 14.54 13.22 13.12
C TYR A 4 14.46 12.44 14.43
N ASN A 5 13.83 11.26 14.39
CA ASN A 5 13.92 10.28 15.46
C ASN A 5 15.02 9.26 15.15
N ASP A 6 15.41 8.51 16.17
CA ASP A 6 16.50 7.55 16.06
C ASP A 6 16.19 6.45 15.03
N ASP A 7 14.92 5.99 14.98
CA ASP A 7 14.48 4.99 14.01
C ASP A 7 14.71 5.44 12.56
N TYR A 8 14.40 6.69 12.22
CA TYR A 8 14.60 7.23 10.88
C TYR A 8 16.08 7.21 10.48
N LEU A 9 16.95 7.66 11.38
CA LEU A 9 18.39 7.75 11.14
C LEU A 9 19.02 6.35 11.04
N GLU A 10 18.66 5.44 11.95
CA GLU A 10 19.16 4.06 11.95
C GLU A 10 18.68 3.30 10.72
N LEU A 11 17.40 3.41 10.35
CA LEU A 11 16.90 2.75 9.14
C LEU A 11 17.59 3.27 7.88
N LEU A 12 17.84 4.59 7.76
CA LEU A 12 18.60 5.14 6.64
C LEU A 12 20.00 4.55 6.59
N LYS A 13 20.67 4.46 7.74
CA LYS A 13 22.02 3.91 7.86
C LYS A 13 22.06 2.43 7.47
N ILE A 14 21.13 1.62 7.97
CA ILE A 14 21.01 0.18 7.63
C ILE A 14 20.73 0.02 6.14
N MET A 15 19.75 0.74 5.58
CA MET A 15 19.41 0.61 4.17
C MET A 15 20.56 0.98 3.24
N THR A 16 21.37 1.96 3.64
CA THR A 16 22.52 2.42 2.85
C THR A 16 23.80 1.65 3.14
N SER A 17 23.95 1.01 4.29
CA SER A 17 25.07 0.08 4.54
C SER A 17 24.97 -1.18 3.66
N LEU A 18 23.75 -1.54 3.23
CA LEU A 18 23.47 -2.65 2.30
C LEU A 18 23.72 -2.32 0.82
N SER A 19 24.41 -1.21 0.51
CA SER A 19 24.64 -0.75 -0.86
C SER A 19 25.26 -1.81 -1.78
N GLY A 20 26.13 -2.67 -1.25
CA GLY A 20 26.78 -3.75 -2.01
C GLY A 20 25.80 -4.79 -2.59
N LEU A 21 24.53 -4.80 -2.19
CA LEU A 21 23.49 -5.60 -2.84
C LEU A 21 23.07 -5.05 -4.21
N PHE A 22 23.30 -3.76 -4.47
CA PHE A 22 22.75 -3.05 -5.63
C PHE A 22 23.80 -2.31 -6.46
N SER A 23 24.97 -2.02 -5.90
CA SER A 23 25.99 -1.20 -6.55
C SER A 23 27.39 -1.46 -5.99
N ASP A 24 28.39 -1.49 -6.89
CA ASP A 24 29.82 -1.48 -6.54
C ASP A 24 30.38 -0.05 -6.32
N ASN A 25 29.52 0.96 -6.27
CA ASN A 25 29.93 2.35 -6.05
C ASN A 25 30.21 2.59 -4.56
N LYS A 26 31.25 3.37 -4.26
CA LYS A 26 31.59 3.81 -2.90
C LYS A 26 30.58 4.80 -2.30
N VAL A 27 29.81 5.48 -3.14
CA VAL A 27 28.71 6.33 -2.67
C VAL A 27 27.55 5.43 -2.24
N PRO A 28 27.06 5.52 -0.98
CA PRO A 28 25.98 4.67 -0.51
C PRO A 28 24.76 4.77 -1.42
N TYR A 29 24.23 3.64 -1.86
CA TYR A 29 23.03 3.51 -2.67
C TYR A 29 21.77 3.60 -1.80
N LEU A 30 20.83 4.45 -2.22
CA LEU A 30 19.49 4.53 -1.64
C LEU A 30 18.48 4.70 -2.76
N TYR A 31 17.63 3.69 -2.95
CA TYR A 31 16.54 3.76 -3.91
C TYR A 31 15.47 4.74 -3.44
N TYR A 32 14.99 5.62 -4.33
CA TYR A 32 14.11 6.73 -3.95
C TYR A 32 12.81 6.27 -3.27
N ARG A 33 12.16 5.20 -3.75
CA ARG A 33 10.96 4.66 -3.09
C ARG A 33 11.24 4.08 -1.71
N ASN A 34 12.44 3.54 -1.50
CA ASN A 34 12.82 3.05 -0.17
C ASN A 34 12.98 4.24 0.77
N ALA A 35 13.61 5.33 0.32
CA ALA A 35 13.69 6.56 1.11
C ALA A 35 12.30 7.13 1.45
N GLU A 36 11.37 7.16 0.48
CA GLU A 36 9.99 7.63 0.67
C GLU A 36 9.22 6.78 1.69
N ASN A 37 9.24 5.46 1.51
CA ASN A 37 8.56 4.54 2.40
C ASN A 37 9.15 4.57 3.82
N LEU A 38 10.48 4.62 3.92
CA LEU A 38 11.20 4.70 5.18
C LEU A 38 10.88 6.02 5.91
N PHE A 39 10.86 7.15 5.20
CA PHE A 39 10.44 8.44 5.75
C PHE A 39 9.02 8.36 6.32
N CYS A 40 8.07 7.82 5.53
CA CYS A 40 6.68 7.70 5.97
C CYS A 40 6.53 6.77 7.18
N TYR A 41 7.22 5.64 7.17
CA TYR A 41 7.20 4.67 8.27
C TYR A 41 7.78 5.27 9.55
N ALA A 42 9.03 5.75 9.51
CA ALA A 42 9.75 6.15 10.70
C ALA A 42 9.21 7.46 11.31
N LEU A 43 8.76 8.40 10.48
CA LEU A 43 8.25 9.70 10.95
C LEU A 43 6.72 9.74 11.03
N ASN A 44 6.04 8.61 10.85
CA ASN A 44 4.59 8.50 10.84
C ASN A 44 3.91 9.50 9.86
N ALA A 45 4.53 9.70 8.69
CA ALA A 45 4.01 10.57 7.64
C ALA A 45 3.03 9.79 6.75
N LYS A 46 1.99 10.46 6.26
CA LYS A 46 1.06 9.87 5.29
C LYS A 46 1.72 9.86 3.91
N ASN A 47 1.90 8.67 3.34
CA ASN A 47 2.46 8.49 2.01
C ASN A 47 1.45 8.94 0.92
N LEU A 48 1.91 9.79 -0.02
CA LEU A 48 1.12 10.29 -1.15
C LEU A 48 1.62 9.78 -2.52
N SER A 49 2.68 8.98 -2.58
CA SER A 49 3.39 8.53 -3.81
C SER A 49 2.55 7.76 -4.83
N ARG A 50 1.30 7.40 -4.49
CA ARG A 50 0.36 6.70 -5.39
C ARG A 50 -0.58 7.64 -6.16
N ASP A 51 -0.69 8.88 -5.70
CA ASP A 51 -1.51 9.91 -6.34
C ASP A 51 -0.54 10.86 -7.06
N ASP A 52 -0.68 11.05 -8.38
CA ASP A 52 0.19 11.92 -9.20
C ASP A 52 0.14 13.39 -8.72
N SER A 53 0.90 13.68 -7.68
CA SER A 53 0.76 14.85 -6.81
C SER A 53 2.07 15.60 -6.65
N ALA A 54 2.02 16.87 -6.25
CA ALA A 54 3.22 17.67 -6.05
C ALA A 54 4.01 17.25 -4.79
N PHE A 55 3.37 16.62 -3.81
CA PHE A 55 3.99 16.20 -2.55
C PHE A 55 4.06 14.67 -2.47
N ASP A 56 5.15 14.17 -1.92
CA ASP A 56 5.42 12.74 -1.77
C ASP A 56 4.86 12.21 -0.42
N ALA A 57 4.75 13.10 0.59
CA ALA A 57 4.16 12.77 1.88
C ALA A 57 3.47 13.98 2.55
N LEU A 58 2.63 13.70 3.56
CA LEU A 58 2.11 14.70 4.50
C LEU A 58 2.62 14.39 5.91
N LEU A 59 3.17 15.41 6.56
CA LEU A 59 3.67 15.31 7.92
C LEU A 59 3.17 16.49 8.76
N GLU A 60 2.79 16.24 10.00
CA GLU A 60 2.50 17.31 10.96
C GLU A 60 3.79 17.77 11.63
N ILE A 61 4.13 19.05 11.47
CA ILE A 61 5.34 19.65 12.04
C ILE A 61 4.89 20.80 12.95
N ASN A 62 5.14 20.67 14.25
CA ASN A 62 4.73 21.64 15.28
C ASN A 62 3.23 22.00 15.24
N GLY A 63 2.35 21.00 15.05
CA GLY A 63 0.90 21.20 14.95
C GLY A 63 0.42 21.73 13.59
N ILE A 64 1.32 21.85 12.60
CA ILE A 64 0.98 22.35 11.27
C ILE A 64 1.15 21.24 10.23
N LYS A 65 0.07 20.97 9.51
CA LYS A 65 0.05 20.02 8.41
C LYS A 65 0.90 20.53 7.24
N THR A 66 1.93 19.77 6.87
CA THR A 66 2.97 20.20 5.93
C THR A 66 3.06 19.23 4.75
N GLY A 67 3.11 19.77 3.52
CA GLY A 67 3.44 19.00 2.32
C GLY A 67 4.94 18.73 2.24
N ILE A 68 5.34 17.48 2.01
CA ILE A 68 6.75 17.09 1.95
C ILE A 68 7.10 16.63 0.54
N GLY A 69 8.09 17.29 -0.08
CA GLY A 69 8.78 16.78 -1.25
C GLY A 69 10.02 16.00 -0.83
N LEU A 70 10.11 14.73 -1.19
CA LEU A 70 11.24 13.87 -0.84
C LEU A 70 12.22 13.81 -2.03
N LYS A 71 13.49 14.08 -1.75
CA LYS A 71 14.54 14.01 -2.77
C LYS A 71 15.74 13.24 -2.26
N THR A 72 16.17 12.27 -3.06
CA THR A 72 17.35 11.46 -2.78
C THR A 72 18.27 11.44 -3.98
N PHE A 73 19.51 11.91 -3.84
CA PHE A 73 20.45 12.00 -4.95
C PHE A 73 21.92 12.06 -4.53
N ILE A 74 22.80 11.60 -5.39
CA ILE A 74 24.26 11.77 -5.23
C ILE A 74 24.62 13.24 -5.41
N CYS A 75 25.39 13.82 -4.51
CA CYS A 75 25.83 15.22 -4.57
C CYS A 75 27.29 15.33 -4.10
N GLU A 76 28.26 15.14 -4.99
CA GLU A 76 29.69 15.26 -4.64
C GLU A 76 30.12 16.70 -4.35
N LYS A 77 29.40 17.67 -4.91
CA LYS A 77 29.65 19.11 -4.75
C LYS A 77 28.66 19.70 -3.73
N GLU A 78 28.65 21.02 -3.65
CA GLU A 78 27.72 21.79 -2.80
C GLU A 78 26.40 22.13 -3.51
N GLN A 79 26.20 21.68 -4.76
CA GLN A 79 24.99 21.98 -5.51
C GLN A 79 24.69 20.90 -6.56
N LYS A 80 23.41 20.70 -6.87
CA LYS A 80 22.97 19.81 -7.95
C LYS A 80 21.61 20.18 -8.53
N LEU A 81 21.44 19.98 -9.84
CA LEU A 81 20.14 20.06 -10.52
C LEU A 81 19.38 18.74 -10.35
N GLU A 82 18.17 18.81 -9.81
CA GLU A 82 17.29 17.65 -9.63
C GLU A 82 15.87 17.95 -10.08
N LYS A 83 15.18 16.89 -10.52
CA LYS A 83 13.84 16.99 -11.09
C LYS A 83 12.84 17.45 -10.03
N VAL A 84 12.09 18.51 -10.33
CA VAL A 84 10.99 19.02 -9.49
C VAL A 84 9.61 18.94 -10.14
N ALA A 85 9.54 18.82 -11.47
CA ALA A 85 8.28 18.54 -12.17
C ALA A 85 8.52 17.99 -13.58
N GLU A 86 7.57 17.17 -14.06
CA GLU A 86 7.58 16.59 -15.41
C GLU A 86 6.26 16.88 -16.14
N PHE A 87 6.33 17.26 -17.42
CA PHE A 87 5.23 17.87 -18.16
C PHE A 87 4.87 17.13 -19.45
N ASN A 88 5.09 15.80 -19.54
CA ASN A 88 4.93 15.03 -20.78
C ASN A 88 3.66 15.34 -21.58
N GLN A 89 2.50 15.47 -20.93
CA GLN A 89 1.24 15.79 -21.60
C GLN A 89 1.18 17.24 -22.11
N LEU A 90 1.54 18.22 -21.26
CA LEU A 90 1.54 19.65 -21.60
C LEU A 90 2.62 19.97 -22.63
N ALA A 91 3.76 19.28 -22.57
CA ALA A 91 4.84 19.47 -23.51
C ALA A 91 4.42 19.14 -24.94
N ASN A 92 3.68 18.04 -25.11
CA ASN A 92 3.17 17.62 -26.41
C ASN A 92 2.04 18.51 -26.95
N LYS A 93 1.19 19.04 -26.07
CA LYS A 93 -0.01 19.80 -26.47
C LYS A 93 0.24 21.30 -26.61
N GLU A 94 1.05 21.87 -25.74
CA GLU A 94 1.18 23.33 -25.57
C GLU A 94 2.63 23.80 -25.72
N PHE A 95 3.58 23.21 -24.99
CA PHE A 95 4.93 23.79 -24.90
C PHE A 95 5.75 23.65 -26.19
N ARG A 96 5.43 22.67 -27.05
CA ARG A 96 6.16 22.44 -28.31
C ARG A 96 6.15 23.64 -29.27
N HIS A 97 5.16 24.52 -29.13
CA HIS A 97 5.02 25.72 -29.95
C HIS A 97 5.57 26.99 -29.29
N LEU A 98 6.01 26.90 -28.03
CA LEU A 98 6.53 28.01 -27.26
C LEU A 98 8.06 28.03 -27.27
N SER A 99 8.65 29.20 -27.12
CA SER A 99 10.10 29.36 -27.01
C SER A 99 10.46 30.53 -26.10
N GLY A 100 11.73 30.61 -25.69
CA GLY A 100 12.23 31.72 -24.88
C GLY A 100 11.38 31.97 -23.63
N ASP A 101 11.00 33.23 -23.42
CA ASP A 101 10.24 33.66 -22.26
C ASP A 101 8.86 32.98 -22.17
N GLU A 102 8.11 32.88 -23.28
CA GLU A 102 6.77 32.28 -23.30
C GLU A 102 6.78 30.85 -22.74
N LEU A 103 7.78 30.06 -23.14
CA LEU A 103 7.95 28.69 -22.65
C LEU A 103 8.28 28.67 -21.16
N VAL A 104 9.18 29.52 -20.70
CA VAL A 104 9.58 29.58 -19.29
C VAL A 104 8.40 30.02 -18.41
N PHE A 105 7.63 31.01 -18.84
CA PHE A 105 6.39 31.43 -18.18
C PHE A 105 5.37 30.30 -18.10
N ALA A 106 5.16 29.56 -19.20
CA ALA A 106 4.22 28.44 -19.22
C ALA A 106 4.65 27.31 -18.27
N VAL A 107 5.94 26.95 -18.26
CA VAL A 107 6.50 25.94 -17.35
C VAL A 107 6.38 26.38 -15.89
N ALA A 108 6.70 27.65 -15.59
CA ALA A 108 6.61 28.20 -14.25
C ALA A 108 5.17 28.23 -13.72
N ASN A 109 4.22 28.69 -14.54
CA ASN A 109 2.80 28.70 -14.17
C ASN A 109 2.24 27.28 -13.99
N ALA A 110 2.56 26.35 -14.89
CA ALA A 110 2.14 24.96 -14.76
C ALA A 110 2.71 24.30 -13.48
N ARG A 111 3.95 24.61 -13.12
CA ARG A 111 4.55 24.17 -11.86
C ARG A 111 3.80 24.72 -10.65
N ASN A 112 3.56 26.03 -10.63
CA ASN A 112 2.89 26.72 -9.52
C ASN A 112 1.46 26.23 -9.34
N GLU A 113 0.71 26.01 -10.44
CA GLU A 113 -0.65 25.50 -10.37
C GLU A 113 -0.70 24.09 -9.78
N ARG A 114 0.28 23.22 -10.07
CA ARG A 114 0.36 21.89 -9.42
C ARG A 114 0.58 21.99 -7.91
N ILE A 115 1.38 22.95 -7.46
CA ILE A 115 1.58 23.22 -6.03
C ILE A 115 0.27 23.70 -5.42
N ASP A 116 -0.40 24.66 -6.06
CA ASP A 116 -1.67 25.19 -5.57
C ASP A 116 -2.77 24.14 -5.53
N PHE A 117 -2.84 23.29 -6.55
CA PHE A 117 -3.75 22.15 -6.57
C PHE A 117 -3.48 21.20 -5.40
N ALA A 118 -2.23 20.82 -5.16
CA ALA A 118 -1.87 19.94 -4.04
C ALA A 118 -2.17 20.59 -2.68
N ASN A 119 -1.88 21.90 -2.54
CA ASN A 119 -2.22 22.68 -1.34
C ASN A 119 -3.72 22.63 -1.04
N ARG A 120 -4.57 22.89 -2.06
CA ARG A 120 -6.04 22.80 -1.94
C ARG A 120 -6.51 21.39 -1.63
N LEU A 121 -5.97 20.39 -2.34
CA LEU A 121 -6.37 18.98 -2.22
C LEU A 121 -6.10 18.42 -0.82
N TYR A 122 -4.95 18.74 -0.24
CA TYR A 122 -4.57 18.23 1.09
C TYR A 122 -4.80 19.21 2.22
N GLY A 123 -5.28 20.43 1.94
CA GLY A 123 -5.48 21.46 2.95
C GLY A 123 -4.19 21.84 3.67
N VAL A 124 -3.11 22.04 2.92
CA VAL A 124 -1.80 22.46 3.45
C VAL A 124 -1.49 23.89 2.99
N ASN A 125 -0.89 24.67 3.89
CA ASN A 125 -0.50 26.07 3.66
C ASN A 125 1.03 26.25 3.66
N GLN A 126 1.77 25.19 3.99
CA GLN A 126 3.23 25.16 3.96
C GLN A 126 3.71 23.84 3.38
N ALA A 127 4.84 23.91 2.68
CA ALA A 127 5.51 22.75 2.14
C ALA A 127 7.03 22.93 2.16
N ILE A 128 7.74 21.84 2.33
CA ILE A 128 9.20 21.79 2.34
C ILE A 128 9.69 20.62 1.47
N TYR A 129 10.88 20.77 0.93
CA TYR A 129 11.67 19.62 0.51
C TYR A 129 12.42 19.07 1.71
N HIS A 130 12.38 17.75 1.89
CA HIS A 130 13.33 17.04 2.74
C HIS A 130 14.29 16.25 1.83
N LEU A 131 15.58 16.54 1.97
CA LEU A 131 16.63 16.09 1.08
C LEU A 131 17.56 15.11 1.78
N VAL A 132 17.73 13.94 1.19
CA VAL A 132 18.75 12.95 1.58
C VAL A 132 19.80 12.90 0.47
N THR A 133 20.85 13.70 0.60
CA THR A 133 21.93 13.72 -0.38
C THR A 133 23.03 12.74 0.00
N ARG A 134 23.70 12.17 -1.01
CA ARG A 134 24.65 11.06 -0.84
C ARG A 134 26.01 11.45 -1.39
N ARG A 135 27.08 11.11 -0.66
CA ARG A 135 28.47 11.15 -1.14
C ARG A 135 29.24 9.98 -0.52
N GLU A 136 30.49 9.79 -0.89
CA GLU A 136 31.31 8.70 -0.33
C GLU A 136 31.26 8.72 1.21
N ASN A 137 30.89 7.57 1.80
CA ASN A 137 30.79 7.30 3.25
C ASN A 137 29.79 8.15 4.07
N GLU A 138 28.87 8.90 3.45
CA GLU A 138 28.01 9.84 4.18
C GLU A 138 26.67 10.12 3.49
N LEU A 139 25.61 10.23 4.29
CA LEU A 139 24.36 10.89 3.92
C LEU A 139 24.32 12.28 4.56
N ARG A 140 23.82 13.27 3.82
CA ARG A 140 23.61 14.63 4.33
C ARG A 140 22.14 15.00 4.18
N LEU A 141 21.50 15.23 5.32
CA LEU A 141 20.08 15.47 5.46
C LEU A 141 19.84 16.95 5.73
N PHE A 142 18.93 17.56 4.99
CA PHE A 142 18.53 18.95 5.21
C PHE A 142 17.17 19.23 4.58
N GLU A 143 16.56 20.35 4.99
CA GLU A 143 15.33 20.86 4.43
C GLU A 143 15.58 22.10 3.58
N GLU A 144 14.72 22.30 2.59
CA GLU A 144 14.62 23.57 1.86
C GLU A 144 13.14 23.92 1.67
N ASN A 145 12.81 25.20 1.52
CA ASN A 145 11.45 25.61 1.22
C ASN A 145 10.97 25.02 -0.12
N TYR A 146 9.70 24.61 -0.15
CA TYR A 146 9.04 24.16 -1.37
C TYR A 146 8.37 25.38 -2.04
N ASP A 147 9.20 26.30 -2.53
CA ASP A 147 8.71 27.56 -3.06
C ASP A 147 8.05 27.41 -4.43
N LYS A 148 7.05 28.26 -4.68
CA LYS A 148 6.60 28.58 -6.03
C LYS A 148 7.67 29.39 -6.76
N ILE A 149 7.68 29.29 -8.08
CA ILE A 149 8.53 30.13 -8.92
C ILE A 149 7.97 31.56 -8.91
N ASP A 150 8.79 32.56 -8.58
CA ASP A 150 8.41 33.98 -8.65
C ASP A 150 8.34 34.43 -10.11
N VAL A 151 7.15 34.28 -10.70
CA VAL A 151 6.89 34.53 -12.12
C VAL A 151 7.25 35.96 -12.53
N ASN A 152 7.13 36.94 -11.63
CA ASN A 152 7.43 38.34 -11.93
C ASN A 152 8.93 38.66 -11.98
N LYS A 153 9.77 37.76 -11.49
CA LYS A 153 11.24 37.94 -11.44
C LYS A 153 12.00 36.95 -12.31
N ILE A 154 11.30 36.24 -13.19
CA ILE A 154 11.92 35.31 -14.13
C ILE A 154 12.90 36.05 -15.02
N LYS A 155 14.11 35.48 -15.14
CA LYS A 155 15.15 35.91 -16.08
C LYS A 155 15.80 34.70 -16.71
N ILE A 156 15.77 34.63 -18.04
CA ILE A 156 16.52 33.62 -18.79
C ILE A 156 18.01 33.91 -18.65
N LYS A 157 18.76 32.91 -18.20
CA LYS A 157 20.23 32.95 -18.10
C LYS A 157 20.88 32.47 -19.39
N LYS A 158 20.36 31.37 -19.95
CA LYS A 158 20.93 30.74 -21.14
C LYS A 158 19.90 29.89 -21.86
N VAL A 159 19.86 30.02 -23.18
CA VAL A 159 19.14 29.10 -24.07
C VAL A 159 20.16 28.14 -24.68
N LYS A 160 19.86 26.84 -24.67
CA LYS A 160 20.69 25.77 -25.24
C LYS A 160 19.82 24.90 -26.15
N ASP A 161 20.45 24.12 -27.02
CA ASP A 161 19.74 23.20 -27.92
C ASP A 161 18.87 22.16 -27.20
N ASN A 162 19.23 21.84 -25.95
CA ASN A 162 18.56 20.80 -25.15
C ASN A 162 17.76 21.33 -23.95
N GLY A 163 17.67 22.65 -23.77
CA GLY A 163 16.94 23.25 -22.66
C GLY A 163 17.15 24.74 -22.45
N ILE A 164 16.45 25.30 -21.46
CA ILE A 164 16.54 26.71 -21.06
C ILE A 164 16.89 26.79 -19.57
N GLU A 165 17.94 27.52 -19.25
CA GLU A 165 18.33 27.89 -17.89
C GLU A 165 17.75 29.26 -17.54
N PHE A 166 17.08 29.36 -16.40
CA PHE A 166 16.47 30.59 -15.92
C PHE A 166 16.49 30.65 -14.39
N THR A 167 16.21 31.83 -13.84
CA THR A 167 16.11 32.08 -12.39
C THR A 167 14.91 32.95 -12.11
N ASP A 168 14.37 32.90 -10.90
CA ASP A 168 13.36 33.81 -10.38
C ASP A 168 13.91 34.74 -9.29
N SER A 169 15.24 34.94 -9.26
CA SER A 169 16.04 35.61 -8.22
C SER A 169 16.21 34.88 -6.89
N ILE A 170 15.40 33.85 -6.62
CA ILE A 170 15.49 33.03 -5.41
C ILE A 170 16.21 31.73 -5.74
N HIS A 171 15.78 31.07 -6.81
CA HIS A 171 16.20 29.74 -7.21
C HIS A 171 16.70 29.72 -8.65
N ASP A 172 17.48 28.70 -8.97
CA ASP A 172 17.99 28.41 -10.31
C ASP A 172 17.29 27.19 -10.90
N TYR A 173 16.90 27.30 -12.16
CA TYR A 173 16.14 26.29 -12.86
C TYR A 173 16.74 25.94 -14.22
N ASN A 174 16.48 24.72 -14.67
CA ASN A 174 16.74 24.29 -16.04
C ASN A 174 15.55 23.47 -16.55
N TYR A 175 14.91 23.92 -17.62
CA TYR A 175 13.90 23.13 -18.32
C TYR A 175 14.56 22.32 -19.44
N SER A 176 14.42 20.99 -19.41
CA SER A 176 14.95 20.09 -20.43
C SER A 176 13.88 19.77 -21.47
N PHE A 177 14.19 20.05 -22.75
CA PHE A 177 13.25 19.80 -23.85
C PHE A 177 12.99 18.31 -24.08
N SER A 178 14.05 17.51 -24.17
CA SER A 178 13.94 16.07 -24.47
C SER A 178 13.20 15.29 -23.39
N LYS A 179 13.33 15.71 -22.12
CA LYS A 179 12.68 15.07 -20.98
C LYS A 179 11.35 15.74 -20.60
N SER A 180 10.96 16.83 -21.25
CA SER A 180 9.81 17.65 -20.84
C SER A 180 9.80 17.94 -19.32
N THR A 181 10.97 18.20 -18.74
CA THR A 181 11.19 18.15 -17.29
C THR A 181 11.82 19.43 -16.79
N LEU A 182 11.26 19.98 -15.72
CA LEU A 182 11.84 21.08 -14.96
C LEU A 182 12.75 20.54 -13.86
N PHE A 183 13.99 21.02 -13.86
CA PHE A 183 14.97 20.80 -12.81
C PHE A 183 15.14 22.08 -12.00
N LYS A 184 15.26 21.93 -10.67
CA LYS A 184 15.67 22.98 -9.74
C LYS A 184 17.07 22.67 -9.24
N LYS A 185 17.87 23.71 -9.05
CA LYS A 185 19.17 23.61 -8.40
C LYS A 185 18.97 23.63 -6.88
N PHE A 186 19.43 22.58 -6.22
CA PHE A 186 19.50 22.47 -4.77
C PHE A 186 20.92 22.77 -4.32
N HIS A 187 21.04 23.52 -3.24
CA HIS A 187 22.31 23.91 -2.62
C HIS A 187 22.42 23.25 -1.25
N LEU A 188 23.59 22.71 -0.94
CA LEU A 188 23.89 22.20 0.39
C LEU A 188 24.03 23.40 1.34
N PRO A 189 23.22 23.49 2.40
CA PRO A 189 23.36 24.57 3.37
C PRO A 189 24.59 24.33 4.26
N SER A 190 24.98 25.33 5.07
CA SER A 190 26.07 25.17 6.03
C SER A 190 25.72 24.27 7.22
N ASP A 191 24.43 24.15 7.53
CA ASP A 191 23.87 23.53 8.74
C ASP A 191 23.08 22.23 8.43
N TYR A 192 23.61 21.38 7.57
CA TYR A 192 23.03 20.06 7.31
C TYR A 192 23.33 19.05 8.42
N PHE A 193 22.48 18.04 8.56
CA PHE A 193 22.74 16.89 9.42
C PHE A 193 23.58 15.85 8.68
N SER A 194 24.76 15.54 9.21
CA SER A 194 25.66 14.52 8.67
C SER A 194 25.38 13.15 9.31
N LEU A 195 25.16 12.13 8.48
CA LEU A 195 25.00 10.75 8.91
C LEU A 195 26.09 9.88 8.25
N PRO A 196 27.14 9.50 8.98
CA PRO A 196 28.18 8.61 8.48
C PRO A 196 27.62 7.22 8.16
N VAL A 197 28.02 6.67 7.02
CA VAL A 197 27.60 5.34 6.54
C VAL A 197 28.82 4.54 6.13
N GLU A 198 28.89 3.32 6.63
CA GLU A 198 29.87 2.31 6.22
C GLU A 198 29.15 1.25 5.39
N ILE A 199 29.60 1.05 4.15
CA ILE A 199 29.04 0.02 3.26
C ILE A 199 29.63 -1.32 3.68
N ILE A 200 28.75 -2.29 3.95
CA ILE A 200 29.14 -3.65 4.33
C ILE A 200 29.78 -4.33 3.11
N SER A 201 30.98 -4.90 3.31
CA SER A 201 31.73 -5.57 2.23
C SER A 201 31.04 -6.84 1.74
N GLU A 202 30.51 -7.64 2.66
CA GLU A 202 29.84 -8.92 2.38
C GLU A 202 28.37 -8.89 2.83
N PRO A 203 27.48 -8.14 2.15
CA PRO A 203 26.10 -7.98 2.58
C PRO A 203 25.28 -9.27 2.47
N TYR A 204 25.67 -10.20 1.59
CA TYR A 204 25.00 -11.50 1.44
C TYR A 204 25.20 -12.41 2.67
N ASP A 205 26.37 -12.35 3.32
CA ASP A 205 26.62 -13.09 4.57
C ASP A 205 25.68 -12.62 5.68
N LEU A 206 25.38 -11.33 5.73
CA LEU A 206 24.40 -10.77 6.66
C LEU A 206 22.99 -11.30 6.37
N LEU A 207 22.59 -11.36 5.09
CA LEU A 207 21.29 -11.92 4.69
C LEU A 207 21.17 -13.39 5.08
N LEU A 208 22.24 -14.18 4.93
CA LEU A 208 22.28 -15.59 5.35
C LEU A 208 22.13 -15.74 6.86
N ARG A 209 22.72 -14.85 7.68
CA ARG A 209 22.50 -14.83 9.14
C ARG A 209 21.09 -14.42 9.52
N PHE A 210 20.47 -13.54 8.71
CA PHE A 210 19.09 -13.11 8.91
C PHE A 210 18.07 -14.22 8.61
N LYS A 211 18.49 -15.31 7.96
CA LYS A 211 17.65 -16.49 7.68
C LYS A 211 16.97 -17.02 8.94
N GLU A 212 17.69 -17.17 10.05
CA GLU A 212 17.13 -17.73 11.29
C GLU A 212 16.05 -16.81 11.88
N LEU A 213 16.23 -15.50 11.76
CA LEU A 213 15.24 -14.50 12.18
C LEU A 213 13.99 -14.54 11.29
N ILE A 214 14.17 -14.62 9.96
CA ILE A 214 13.06 -14.80 9.00
C ILE A 214 12.31 -16.10 9.30
N GLU A 215 13.03 -17.20 9.50
CA GLU A 215 12.44 -18.50 9.84
C GLU A 215 11.72 -18.45 11.19
N SER A 216 12.24 -17.71 12.18
CA SER A 216 11.57 -17.53 13.48
C SER A 216 10.29 -16.70 13.38
N GLN A 217 10.27 -15.65 12.54
CA GLN A 217 9.07 -14.86 12.25
C GLN A 217 8.04 -15.68 11.48
N ASN A 218 8.49 -16.46 10.49
CA ASN A 218 7.62 -17.38 9.75
C ASN A 218 7.12 -18.54 10.62
N LYS A 219 7.86 -18.95 11.67
CA LYS A 219 7.43 -19.94 12.67
C LYS A 219 6.48 -19.35 13.73
N GLN A 220 6.40 -18.02 13.89
CA GLN A 220 5.39 -17.37 14.74
C GLN A 220 4.00 -17.33 14.10
N THR A 221 3.90 -17.53 12.79
CA THR A 221 2.73 -18.21 12.23
C THR A 221 2.87 -19.69 12.57
N GLU A 222 2.36 -20.11 13.73
CA GLU A 222 1.81 -21.47 13.82
C GLU A 222 1.00 -21.66 12.55
N GLN A 223 1.27 -22.72 11.80
CA GLN A 223 0.44 -23.09 10.66
C GLN A 223 -0.89 -23.52 11.25
N LYS A 224 -1.74 -22.53 11.59
CA LYS A 224 -3.03 -22.73 12.20
C LYS A 224 -3.77 -23.70 11.30
N GLU A 225 -4.30 -24.77 11.89
CA GLU A 225 -5.14 -25.71 11.14
C GLU A 225 -6.22 -24.89 10.43
N PHE A 226 -6.45 -25.15 9.15
CA PHE A 226 -7.49 -24.47 8.40
C PHE A 226 -8.18 -25.45 7.46
N VAL A 227 -9.42 -25.13 7.12
CA VAL A 227 -10.18 -25.81 6.07
C VAL A 227 -10.79 -24.77 5.14
N VAL A 228 -10.94 -25.15 3.87
CA VAL A 228 -11.67 -24.33 2.90
C VAL A 228 -13.07 -24.92 2.74
N LEU A 229 -14.10 -24.09 2.86
CA LEU A 229 -15.50 -24.48 2.69
C LEU A 229 -16.09 -23.83 1.43
N PRO A 230 -16.76 -24.59 0.55
CA PRO A 230 -17.35 -24.06 -0.66
C PRO A 230 -18.64 -23.31 -0.34
N LEU A 231 -18.88 -22.23 -1.08
CA LEU A 231 -20.13 -21.45 -1.05
C LEU A 231 -21.18 -21.98 -2.04
N TYR A 232 -20.90 -23.11 -2.68
CA TYR A 232 -21.73 -23.79 -3.68
C TYR A 232 -21.83 -25.30 -3.36
N SER A 233 -22.67 -26.01 -4.12
CA SER A 233 -22.80 -27.47 -4.00
C SER A 233 -21.70 -28.19 -4.77
N THR A 234 -20.87 -28.95 -4.06
CA THR A 234 -19.77 -29.74 -4.67
C THR A 234 -20.23 -30.86 -5.59
N ARG A 235 -21.53 -31.20 -5.59
CA ARG A 235 -22.09 -32.24 -6.46
C ARG A 235 -22.25 -31.79 -7.91
N ASN A 236 -22.52 -30.51 -8.12
CA ASN A 236 -22.87 -29.96 -9.44
C ASN A 236 -22.22 -28.60 -9.73
N GLY A 237 -21.42 -28.05 -8.81
CA GLY A 237 -20.73 -26.77 -8.98
C GLY A 237 -21.63 -25.53 -8.86
N LEU A 238 -22.92 -25.70 -8.59
CA LEU A 238 -23.91 -24.60 -8.59
C LEU A 238 -24.27 -24.17 -7.16
N VAL A 239 -24.68 -22.91 -7.00
CA VAL A 239 -25.27 -22.43 -5.74
C VAL A 239 -26.75 -22.85 -5.71
N PRO A 240 -27.19 -23.69 -4.77
CA PRO A 240 -28.59 -24.14 -4.73
C PRO A 240 -29.56 -23.00 -4.44
N GLU A 241 -30.70 -22.94 -5.14
CA GLU A 241 -31.71 -21.88 -4.96
C GLU A 241 -32.44 -21.93 -3.60
N ARG A 242 -32.39 -23.06 -2.89
CA ARG A 242 -33.23 -23.35 -1.71
C ARG A 242 -32.48 -23.98 -0.54
N SER A 243 -31.15 -23.88 -0.52
CA SER A 243 -30.31 -24.39 0.58
C SER A 243 -28.99 -23.62 0.63
N GLY A 244 -28.18 -23.88 1.67
CA GLY A 244 -26.93 -23.18 1.92
C GLY A 244 -27.16 -21.68 2.08
N LEU A 245 -26.58 -20.90 1.16
CA LEU A 245 -26.72 -19.44 1.12
C LEU A 245 -28.17 -18.98 0.92
N ASN A 246 -28.97 -19.78 0.21
CA ASN A 246 -30.37 -19.48 -0.08
C ASN A 246 -31.33 -20.29 0.79
N GLN A 247 -30.90 -20.70 2.00
CA GLN A 247 -31.74 -21.47 2.92
C GLN A 247 -33.03 -20.72 3.29
N TRP A 248 -33.01 -19.39 3.32
CA TRP A 248 -34.18 -18.53 3.50
C TRP A 248 -35.29 -18.77 2.46
N ASN A 249 -34.94 -19.22 1.25
CA ASN A 249 -35.86 -19.49 0.13
C ASN A 249 -36.39 -20.93 0.11
N ALA A 250 -36.07 -21.74 1.12
CA ALA A 250 -36.49 -23.13 1.17
C ALA A 250 -38.01 -23.29 1.41
N ASN A 251 -38.59 -24.34 0.83
CA ASN A 251 -39.97 -24.72 1.08
C ASN A 251 -40.19 -25.17 2.55
N GLY A 252 -41.43 -25.14 3.01
CA GLY A 252 -41.82 -25.55 4.36
C GLY A 252 -42.10 -24.36 5.29
N ARG A 253 -41.53 -24.37 6.49
CA ARG A 253 -41.77 -23.30 7.47
C ARG A 253 -41.34 -21.94 6.93
N ARG A 254 -41.99 -20.87 7.41
CA ARG A 254 -41.53 -19.51 7.19
C ARG A 254 -40.13 -19.35 7.78
N ARG A 255 -39.22 -18.76 7.01
CA ARG A 255 -37.82 -18.51 7.37
C ARG A 255 -37.56 -17.01 7.38
N SER A 256 -36.56 -16.61 8.14
CA SER A 256 -36.01 -15.25 8.02
C SER A 256 -35.29 -15.12 6.67
N LEU A 257 -35.31 -13.93 6.07
CA LEU A 257 -34.54 -13.63 4.84
C LEU A 257 -33.03 -13.65 5.08
N ASP A 258 -32.62 -13.69 6.35
CA ASP A 258 -31.24 -13.81 6.80
C ASP A 258 -30.94 -15.21 7.38
N GLU A 259 -31.73 -16.23 7.04
CA GLU A 259 -31.46 -17.61 7.42
C GLU A 259 -30.55 -18.28 6.38
N VAL A 260 -29.27 -18.48 6.72
CA VAL A 260 -28.24 -19.04 5.82
C VAL A 260 -27.38 -20.07 6.55
N TYR A 261 -26.72 -20.94 5.81
CA TYR A 261 -25.62 -21.75 6.33
C TYR A 261 -24.52 -21.93 5.28
N ILE A 262 -23.27 -22.09 5.71
CA ILE A 262 -22.17 -22.50 4.84
C ILE A 262 -22.10 -24.04 4.84
N PRO A 263 -22.17 -24.70 3.68
CA PRO A 263 -22.03 -26.15 3.59
C PRO A 263 -20.67 -26.62 4.09
N ILE A 264 -20.66 -27.72 4.85
CA ILE A 264 -19.46 -28.47 5.21
C ILE A 264 -19.52 -29.80 4.44
N PRO A 265 -18.75 -29.95 3.34
CA PRO A 265 -18.69 -31.20 2.60
C PRO A 265 -18.18 -32.35 3.47
N ILE A 266 -18.67 -33.57 3.22
CA ILE A 266 -18.29 -34.74 4.02
C ILE A 266 -16.77 -35.04 3.97
N GLN A 267 -16.11 -34.67 2.86
CA GLN A 267 -14.66 -34.78 2.70
C GLN A 267 -13.91 -33.97 3.76
N ILE A 268 -14.45 -32.83 4.20
CA ILE A 268 -13.83 -32.03 5.27
C ILE A 268 -13.84 -32.79 6.59
N HIS A 269 -14.98 -33.39 6.96
CA HIS A 269 -15.08 -34.24 8.16
C HIS A 269 -14.22 -35.50 8.08
N GLN A 270 -14.02 -36.06 6.89
CA GLN A 270 -13.19 -37.25 6.68
C GLN A 270 -11.70 -36.95 6.79
N ASN A 271 -11.25 -35.84 6.18
CA ASN A 271 -9.85 -35.46 6.15
C ASN A 271 -9.41 -34.71 7.42
N PHE A 272 -10.34 -34.01 8.08
CA PHE A 272 -10.08 -33.21 9.28
C PHE A 272 -11.13 -33.46 10.38
N PRO A 273 -11.20 -34.67 10.96
CA PRO A 273 -12.26 -35.09 11.87
C PRO A 273 -12.34 -34.25 13.17
N GLU A 274 -11.21 -33.74 13.65
CA GLU A 274 -11.12 -32.96 14.90
C GLU A 274 -11.10 -31.44 14.64
N PHE A 275 -11.35 -31.00 13.40
CA PHE A 275 -11.25 -29.59 13.05
C PHE A 275 -12.32 -28.75 13.71
N PHE A 276 -13.59 -29.14 13.59
CA PHE A 276 -14.73 -28.44 14.21
C PHE A 276 -15.12 -29.06 15.56
N PRO A 277 -15.75 -28.29 16.46
CA PRO A 277 -16.36 -28.83 17.67
C PRO A 277 -17.49 -29.81 17.37
N SER A 278 -17.98 -30.49 18.42
CA SER A 278 -19.07 -31.45 18.27
C SER A 278 -20.34 -30.78 17.74
N ARG A 279 -21.25 -31.58 17.18
CA ARG A 279 -22.51 -31.07 16.65
C ARG A 279 -23.27 -30.29 17.73
N ASP A 280 -23.78 -29.13 17.34
CA ASP A 280 -24.54 -28.19 18.15
C ASP A 280 -23.75 -27.53 19.31
N GLU A 281 -22.44 -27.75 19.39
CA GLU A 281 -21.52 -27.07 20.30
C GLU A 281 -21.14 -25.69 19.74
N PRO A 282 -21.36 -24.59 20.50
CA PRO A 282 -21.06 -23.24 20.05
C PRO A 282 -19.58 -22.91 20.15
N PHE A 283 -19.09 -22.10 19.21
CA PHE A 283 -17.74 -21.54 19.20
C PHE A 283 -17.72 -20.12 18.64
N ASP A 284 -16.64 -19.39 18.93
CA ASP A 284 -16.44 -18.04 18.43
C ASP A 284 -15.92 -18.08 17.00
N LEU A 285 -16.60 -17.40 16.08
CA LEU A 285 -16.18 -17.22 14.69
C LEU A 285 -15.91 -15.74 14.42
N ILE A 286 -14.64 -15.39 14.25
CA ILE A 286 -14.16 -14.02 14.08
C ILE A 286 -14.16 -13.68 12.59
N THR A 287 -14.86 -12.61 12.20
CA THR A 287 -14.87 -12.09 10.83
C THR A 287 -13.71 -11.10 10.59
N PRO A 288 -13.37 -10.79 9.32
CA PRO A 288 -12.23 -9.91 9.00
C PRO A 288 -12.36 -8.48 9.53
N ASP A 289 -13.59 -8.02 9.80
CA ASP A 289 -13.87 -6.72 10.45
C ASP A 289 -13.77 -6.77 11.99
N GLY A 290 -13.32 -7.90 12.55
CA GLY A 290 -13.10 -8.11 13.98
C GLY A 290 -14.34 -8.43 14.80
N LYS A 291 -15.51 -8.64 14.17
CA LYS A 291 -16.72 -9.07 14.91
C LYS A 291 -16.62 -10.54 15.28
N ILE A 292 -17.17 -10.87 16.45
CA ILE A 292 -17.22 -12.24 16.97
C ILE A 292 -18.66 -12.75 16.82
N LEU A 293 -18.85 -13.78 16.00
CA LEU A 293 -20.14 -14.43 15.78
C LEU A 293 -20.22 -15.71 16.62
N ASN A 294 -21.35 -15.97 17.27
CA ASN A 294 -21.59 -17.25 17.93
C ASN A 294 -21.98 -18.29 16.86
N ALA A 295 -21.04 -19.14 16.46
CA ALA A 295 -21.21 -20.13 15.40
C ALA A 295 -21.36 -21.54 15.97
N LYS A 296 -21.92 -22.45 15.17
CA LYS A 296 -21.97 -23.88 15.48
C LYS A 296 -22.08 -24.73 14.21
N VAL A 297 -21.63 -25.97 14.30
CA VAL A 297 -21.88 -27.00 13.29
C VAL A 297 -23.16 -27.75 13.63
N CYS A 298 -24.10 -27.87 12.71
CA CYS A 298 -25.40 -28.50 12.97
C CYS A 298 -25.98 -29.21 11.74
N GLN A 299 -27.25 -29.60 11.85
CA GLN A 299 -28.00 -30.44 10.90
C GLN A 299 -27.47 -31.90 10.79
N GLU A 300 -28.18 -32.69 10.00
CA GLU A 300 -27.82 -34.07 9.70
C GLU A 300 -26.39 -34.15 9.13
N ASN A 301 -25.59 -35.07 9.65
CA ASN A 301 -24.18 -35.27 9.31
C ASN A 301 -23.28 -34.04 9.53
N SER A 302 -23.67 -33.12 10.44
CA SER A 302 -22.85 -31.94 10.77
C SER A 302 -22.50 -31.10 9.53
N LYS A 303 -23.43 -31.05 8.56
CA LYS A 303 -23.18 -30.49 7.22
C LYS A 303 -23.30 -28.97 7.13
N ALA A 304 -23.72 -28.29 8.20
CA ALA A 304 -24.08 -26.87 8.14
C ALA A 304 -23.36 -26.07 9.23
N LEU A 305 -22.53 -25.10 8.81
CA LEU A 305 -22.01 -24.05 9.66
C LEU A 305 -23.01 -22.89 9.71
N MET A 306 -23.53 -22.60 10.91
CA MET A 306 -24.57 -21.59 11.16
C MET A 306 -24.18 -20.68 12.33
N THR A 307 -24.91 -19.58 12.53
CA THR A 307 -24.71 -18.67 13.67
C THR A 307 -25.99 -18.47 14.47
N ASN A 308 -25.85 -18.02 15.72
CA ASN A 308 -26.95 -17.59 16.57
C ASN A 308 -26.73 -16.15 17.06
N PRO A 309 -27.52 -15.16 16.60
CA PRO A 309 -28.62 -15.29 15.65
C PRO A 309 -28.13 -15.60 14.23
N ASN A 310 -28.94 -16.32 13.43
CA ASN A 310 -28.58 -16.66 12.03
C ASN A 310 -28.28 -15.43 11.17
N SER A 311 -28.88 -14.28 11.51
CA SER A 311 -28.68 -13.04 10.78
C SER A 311 -27.26 -12.51 10.85
N ALA A 312 -26.46 -12.93 11.83
CA ALA A 312 -25.08 -12.52 11.99
C ALA A 312 -24.23 -13.00 10.80
N LEU A 313 -24.31 -14.30 10.47
CA LEU A 313 -23.62 -14.86 9.30
C LEU A 313 -24.17 -14.29 7.99
N ALA A 314 -25.48 -14.11 7.87
CA ALA A 314 -26.09 -13.55 6.67
C ALA A 314 -25.64 -12.11 6.39
N ASN A 315 -25.51 -11.28 7.44
CA ASN A 315 -25.03 -9.92 7.30
C ASN A 315 -23.62 -9.89 6.72
N TRP A 316 -22.71 -10.68 7.29
CA TRP A 316 -21.34 -10.73 6.80
C TRP A 316 -21.26 -11.37 5.40
N LEU A 317 -21.84 -12.56 5.22
CA LEU A 317 -21.69 -13.35 4.01
C LEU A 317 -22.48 -12.79 2.83
N LEU A 318 -23.79 -12.54 3.00
CA LEU A 318 -24.63 -12.10 1.90
C LEU A 318 -24.50 -10.59 1.65
N ARG A 319 -24.49 -9.77 2.71
CA ARG A 319 -24.55 -8.29 2.56
C ARG A 319 -23.17 -7.67 2.38
N GLN A 320 -22.17 -8.07 3.16
CA GLN A 320 -20.85 -7.46 3.09
C GLN A 320 -19.97 -8.12 2.01
N LEU A 321 -19.83 -9.45 2.05
CA LEU A 321 -18.96 -10.17 1.11
C LEU A 321 -19.58 -10.27 -0.29
N LEU A 322 -20.79 -10.82 -0.39
CA LEU A 322 -21.44 -11.02 -1.69
C LEU A 322 -22.24 -9.81 -2.16
N ASN A 323 -22.42 -8.76 -1.35
CA ASN A 323 -23.14 -7.52 -1.70
C ASN A 323 -24.52 -7.77 -2.36
N LEU A 324 -25.28 -8.73 -1.81
CA LEU A 324 -26.63 -9.10 -2.23
C LEU A 324 -27.68 -8.33 -1.43
N LYS A 325 -28.73 -7.85 -2.11
CA LYS A 325 -29.88 -7.25 -1.44
C LYS A 325 -30.68 -8.31 -0.66
N GLU A 326 -31.48 -7.85 0.29
CA GLU A 326 -32.40 -8.74 1.01
C GLU A 326 -33.39 -9.39 0.02
N GLY A 327 -33.53 -10.72 0.08
CA GLY A 327 -34.34 -11.50 -0.85
C GLY A 327 -33.72 -11.75 -2.23
N GLU A 328 -32.47 -11.32 -2.47
CA GLU A 328 -31.73 -11.65 -3.70
C GLU A 328 -31.09 -13.04 -3.60
N ILE A 329 -31.28 -13.88 -4.61
CA ILE A 329 -30.74 -15.24 -4.67
C ILE A 329 -29.23 -15.17 -4.95
N ALA A 330 -28.43 -15.85 -4.12
CA ALA A 330 -27.02 -16.07 -4.41
C ALA A 330 -26.87 -17.10 -5.55
N THR A 331 -26.08 -16.77 -6.58
CA THR A 331 -25.84 -17.63 -7.74
C THR A 331 -24.35 -17.88 -7.96
N LYS A 332 -23.99 -18.86 -8.81
CA LYS A 332 -22.58 -19.12 -9.14
C LYS A 332 -21.95 -17.94 -9.88
N GLU A 333 -22.70 -17.29 -10.76
CA GLU A 333 -22.27 -16.08 -11.47
C GLU A 333 -21.96 -14.94 -10.50
N ARG A 334 -22.69 -14.86 -9.37
CA ARG A 334 -22.37 -13.88 -8.32
C ARG A 334 -21.04 -14.19 -7.64
N LEU A 335 -20.78 -15.45 -7.32
CA LEU A 335 -19.50 -15.88 -6.72
C LEU A 335 -18.32 -15.58 -7.66
N GLU A 336 -18.50 -15.85 -8.96
CA GLU A 336 -17.53 -15.52 -10.02
C GLU A 336 -17.28 -14.01 -10.11
N LEU A 337 -18.34 -13.20 -10.11
CA LEU A 337 -18.23 -11.74 -10.15
C LEU A 337 -17.49 -11.18 -8.93
N MET A 338 -17.62 -11.80 -7.76
CA MET A 338 -16.95 -11.39 -6.52
C MET A 338 -15.53 -12.00 -6.37
N ASP A 339 -15.07 -12.80 -7.35
CA ASP A 339 -13.79 -13.53 -7.32
C ASP A 339 -13.63 -14.37 -6.03
N CYS A 340 -14.74 -14.97 -5.57
CA CYS A 340 -14.81 -15.69 -4.29
C CYS A 340 -15.95 -16.71 -4.32
N ASP A 341 -15.62 -18.00 -4.34
CA ASP A 341 -16.58 -19.11 -4.31
C ASP A 341 -16.42 -20.04 -3.10
N SER A 342 -15.55 -19.68 -2.17
CA SER A 342 -15.26 -20.42 -0.96
C SER A 342 -14.79 -19.49 0.16
N VAL A 343 -14.84 -19.97 1.40
CA VAL A 343 -14.31 -19.28 2.58
C VAL A 343 -13.25 -20.14 3.23
N ILE A 344 -12.29 -19.51 3.89
CA ILE A 344 -11.27 -20.19 4.70
C ILE A 344 -11.71 -20.08 6.15
N ILE A 345 -11.73 -21.21 6.85
CA ILE A 345 -11.93 -21.28 8.29
C ILE A 345 -10.60 -21.66 8.93
N THR A 346 -10.09 -20.83 9.82
CA THR A 346 -8.82 -21.03 10.51
C THR A 346 -9.07 -21.28 11.98
N LYS A 347 -8.49 -22.34 12.56
CA LYS A 347 -8.62 -22.69 13.97
C LYS A 347 -7.55 -21.98 14.78
N ASN A 348 -7.96 -21.05 15.64
CA ASN A 348 -7.06 -20.37 16.57
C ASN A 348 -6.88 -21.16 17.87
N SER A 349 -7.96 -21.80 18.34
CA SER A 349 -7.98 -22.66 19.52
C SER A 349 -9.20 -23.59 19.43
N GLN A 350 -9.45 -24.43 20.44
CA GLN A 350 -10.58 -25.37 20.44
C GLN A 350 -11.95 -24.68 20.25
N ASN A 351 -12.13 -23.45 20.75
CA ASN A 351 -13.42 -22.74 20.73
C ASN A 351 -13.35 -21.39 20.01
N GLN A 352 -12.27 -21.11 19.28
CA GLN A 352 -12.11 -19.85 18.54
C GLN A 352 -11.57 -20.12 17.13
N TYR A 353 -12.30 -19.61 16.16
CA TYR A 353 -12.02 -19.75 14.75
C TYR A 353 -12.11 -18.38 14.07
N GLU A 354 -11.42 -18.23 12.95
CA GLU A 354 -11.52 -17.08 12.06
C GLU A 354 -12.14 -17.52 10.73
N ILE A 355 -12.91 -16.63 10.11
CA ILE A 355 -13.43 -16.81 8.75
C ILE A 355 -12.96 -15.66 7.86
N ASP A 356 -12.48 -16.00 6.67
CA ASP A 356 -12.16 -15.03 5.63
C ASP A 356 -12.58 -15.54 4.25
N LYS A 357 -12.64 -14.63 3.26
CA LYS A 357 -12.86 -15.00 1.86
C LYS A 357 -11.66 -15.81 1.34
N ALA A 358 -11.95 -16.86 0.58
CA ALA A 358 -10.94 -17.56 -0.20
C ALA A 358 -10.90 -16.99 -1.62
N LYS A 359 -9.76 -17.16 -2.32
CA LYS A 359 -9.72 -16.88 -3.76
C LYS A 359 -10.64 -17.84 -4.50
N PHE A 360 -11.18 -17.42 -5.63
CA PHE A 360 -11.96 -18.31 -6.49
C PHE A 360 -11.20 -19.60 -6.83
N GLY A 361 -11.86 -20.76 -6.70
CA GLY A 361 -11.29 -22.09 -6.94
C GLY A 361 -10.42 -22.64 -5.80
N SER A 362 -10.38 -21.98 -4.65
CA SER A 362 -9.57 -22.43 -3.51
C SER A 362 -10.05 -23.75 -2.92
N TYR A 363 -11.35 -24.05 -2.95
CA TYR A 363 -11.87 -25.31 -2.40
C TYR A 363 -11.36 -26.52 -3.20
N GLU A 364 -11.46 -26.47 -4.53
CA GLU A 364 -10.99 -27.54 -5.41
C GLU A 364 -9.49 -27.73 -5.29
N HIS A 365 -8.73 -26.63 -5.26
CA HIS A 365 -7.30 -26.69 -5.03
C HIS A 365 -6.97 -27.29 -3.66
N PHE A 366 -7.70 -26.92 -2.62
CA PHE A 366 -7.51 -27.45 -1.27
C PHE A 366 -7.75 -28.96 -1.24
N ILE A 367 -8.91 -29.43 -1.70
CA ILE A 367 -9.26 -30.86 -1.66
C ILE A 367 -8.35 -31.72 -2.56
N ASN A 368 -7.90 -31.22 -3.71
CA ASN A 368 -7.02 -31.97 -4.62
C ASN A 368 -5.57 -32.10 -4.10
N ASN A 369 -5.18 -31.33 -3.09
CA ASN A 369 -3.85 -31.35 -2.49
C ASN A 369 -3.83 -31.89 -1.06
N ILE A 370 -4.95 -32.48 -0.61
CA ILE A 370 -5.01 -33.35 0.58
C ILE A 370 -4.70 -34.78 0.13
#